data_AF-A0A1V6QK38-F1
#
_entry.id   AF-A0A1V6QK38-F1
#
_cell.length_a   1.000
_cell.length_b   1.000
_cell.length_c   1.000
_cell.angle_alpha   90.00
_cell.angle_beta   90.00
_cell.angle_gamma   90.00
#
_symmetry.space_group_name_H-M   'P 1'
#
loop_
_entity.id
_entity.type
_entity.pdbx_description
1 polymer ?
#
loop_
_entity_poly.entity_id
_entity_poly.type
_entity_poly.pdbx_seq_one_letter_code
_entity_poly.pdbx_strand_id
1 'polypeptide(L)'
;MDISEVHSLEEDRDRKDDENFDNELAVKRIQTANHDGVFGEITEKGPNYRNVGFVGTAVLMAKSQIGLGILSIPSAFNALGMVPGAICLLLISAITTWSGYVIGIFKLNHREVYGIDDAGGLMAGPIARWFLGAVFCIYWIFVSASGILGLSIGLNAVSSHGICTAGFAAIAAILGFSGSSIRTLGRITWLAWIGLPCILVAIMVVTIAVGVQDRPAAAPKDDLPWNSDFKIVGNPTFAEGMAGICNILFAFSGTPGFFAIVSEMRNPRQYTKALLICQAGVTSIYLVIACVVYYYCGSYVASPALGSAGGLVKKISYGFAIPGLIVTSTIVTHQSTSSSASYAVPAI
;
A
#
# COMPACT_ATOMS: atom_id res chain seq x y z
N MET A 1 -23.32 -70.57 19.29
CA MET A 1 -22.65 -69.41 18.69
C MET A 1 -21.23 -69.84 18.44
N ASP A 2 -20.90 -70.07 17.19
CA ASP A 2 -19.63 -70.68 16.78
C ASP A 2 -18.49 -69.64 16.90
N ILE A 3 -17.27 -70.05 17.22
CA ILE A 3 -16.15 -69.10 17.47
C ILE A 3 -15.84 -68.26 16.22
N SER A 4 -16.09 -68.80 15.03
CA SER A 4 -15.97 -68.08 13.75
C SER A 4 -17.02 -66.97 13.58
N GLU A 5 -18.21 -67.16 14.15
CA GLU A 5 -19.33 -66.22 14.08
C GLU A 5 -19.06 -65.01 14.98
N VAL A 6 -18.46 -65.23 16.15
CA VAL A 6 -18.04 -64.16 17.07
C VAL A 6 -16.92 -63.32 16.45
N HIS A 7 -15.92 -63.95 15.83
CA HIS A 7 -14.83 -63.24 15.15
C HIS A 7 -15.33 -62.38 13.98
N SER A 8 -16.29 -62.88 13.20
CA SER A 8 -16.90 -62.10 12.11
C SER A 8 -17.68 -60.88 12.61
N LEU A 9 -18.32 -60.99 13.78
CA LEU A 9 -19.07 -59.90 14.40
C LEU A 9 -18.16 -58.85 15.08
N GLU A 10 -16.93 -59.23 15.45
CA GLU A 10 -15.90 -58.30 15.92
C GLU A 10 -15.25 -57.55 14.74
N GLU A 11 -14.89 -58.25 13.66
CA GLU A 11 -14.38 -57.62 12.43
C GLU A 11 -15.37 -56.62 11.81
N ASP A 12 -16.66 -56.95 11.79
CA ASP A 12 -17.71 -56.05 11.30
C ASP A 12 -17.93 -54.83 12.21
N ARG A 13 -17.56 -54.92 13.49
CA ARG A 13 -17.66 -53.83 14.46
C ARG A 13 -16.47 -52.88 14.31
N ASP A 14 -15.26 -53.42 14.24
CA ASP A 14 -14.03 -52.65 14.03
C ASP A 14 -14.08 -51.88 12.69
N ARG A 15 -14.59 -52.52 11.62
CA ARG A 15 -14.78 -51.85 10.32
C ARG A 15 -15.75 -50.67 10.38
N LYS A 16 -16.82 -50.77 11.19
CA LYS A 16 -17.79 -49.68 11.37
C LYS A 16 -17.22 -48.52 12.19
N ASP A 17 -16.37 -48.82 13.16
CA ASP A 17 -15.72 -47.80 13.99
C ASP A 17 -14.66 -47.03 13.17
N ASP A 18 -13.90 -47.71 12.30
CA ASP A 18 -12.97 -47.07 11.34
C ASP A 18 -13.70 -46.16 10.33
N GLU A 19 -14.82 -46.63 9.74
CA GLU A 19 -15.63 -45.82 8.81
C GLU A 19 -16.26 -44.59 9.49
N ASN A 20 -16.68 -44.72 10.75
CA ASN A 20 -17.19 -43.59 11.52
C ASN A 20 -16.08 -42.57 11.83
N PHE A 21 -14.88 -43.03 12.19
CA PHE A 21 -13.74 -42.16 12.47
C PHE A 21 -13.29 -41.39 11.22
N ASP A 22 -13.25 -42.06 10.06
CA ASP A 22 -12.93 -41.44 8.78
C ASP A 22 -14.01 -40.43 8.34
N ASN A 23 -15.29 -40.74 8.56
CA ASN A 23 -16.39 -39.80 8.33
C ASN A 23 -16.31 -38.59 9.28
N GLU A 24 -15.97 -38.78 10.55
CA GLU A 24 -15.83 -37.68 11.51
C GLU A 24 -14.63 -36.79 11.15
N LEU A 25 -13.51 -37.37 10.71
CA LEU A 25 -12.36 -36.65 10.15
C LEU A 25 -12.69 -35.93 8.85
N ALA A 26 -13.49 -36.53 7.96
CA ALA A 26 -13.94 -35.91 6.73
C ALA A 26 -14.88 -34.73 7.02
N VAL A 27 -15.84 -34.89 7.93
CA VAL A 27 -16.75 -33.82 8.37
C VAL A 27 -15.97 -32.70 9.05
N LYS A 28 -15.00 -33.02 9.90
CA LYS A 28 -14.13 -32.02 10.55
C LYS A 28 -13.24 -31.30 9.53
N ARG A 29 -12.71 -32.00 8.51
CA ARG A 29 -11.99 -31.37 7.38
C ARG A 29 -12.91 -30.48 6.54
N ILE A 30 -14.17 -30.86 6.32
CA ILE A 30 -15.17 -30.07 5.58
C ILE A 30 -15.60 -28.83 6.39
N GLN A 31 -15.84 -28.96 7.70
CA GLN A 31 -16.12 -27.81 8.59
C GLN A 31 -14.93 -26.86 8.70
N THR A 32 -13.70 -27.37 8.78
CA THR A 32 -12.47 -26.54 8.78
C THR A 32 -12.23 -25.90 7.41
N ALA A 33 -12.67 -26.52 6.31
CA ALA A 33 -12.61 -25.93 4.98
C ALA A 33 -13.65 -24.82 4.77
N ASN A 34 -14.78 -24.88 5.49
CA ASN A 34 -15.86 -23.90 5.41
C ASN A 34 -15.76 -22.76 6.43
N HIS A 35 -14.91 -22.83 7.45
CA HIS A 35 -14.78 -21.79 8.48
C HIS A 35 -13.39 -21.13 8.46
N ASP A 36 -13.32 -19.88 7.99
CA ASP A 36 -12.12 -19.04 8.04
C ASP A 36 -12.07 -18.29 9.39
N GLY A 37 -10.98 -18.44 10.14
CA GLY A 37 -10.80 -17.73 11.42
C GLY A 37 -10.81 -16.20 11.32
N VAL A 38 -10.67 -15.64 10.11
CA VAL A 38 -10.76 -14.19 9.85
C VAL A 38 -12.09 -13.79 9.21
N PHE A 39 -12.63 -14.61 8.31
CA PHE A 39 -13.77 -14.25 7.46
C PHE A 39 -15.07 -15.02 7.76
N GLY A 40 -15.06 -15.95 8.73
CA GLY A 40 -16.23 -16.75 9.09
C GLY A 40 -16.55 -17.83 8.05
N GLU A 41 -17.84 -18.18 7.90
CA GLU A 41 -18.26 -19.23 6.94
C GLU A 41 -18.07 -18.81 5.47
N ILE A 42 -17.31 -19.60 4.72
CA ILE A 42 -17.10 -19.44 3.27
C ILE A 42 -18.29 -20.05 2.53
N THR A 43 -19.35 -19.28 2.30
CA THR A 43 -20.48 -19.72 1.46
C THR A 43 -20.12 -19.62 -0.03
N GLU A 44 -20.52 -20.58 -0.87
CA GLU A 44 -20.31 -20.55 -2.35
C GLU A 44 -20.85 -19.29 -3.05
N LYS A 45 -21.85 -18.61 -2.45
CA LYS A 45 -22.43 -17.35 -2.95
C LYS A 45 -21.79 -16.09 -2.33
N GLY A 46 -20.87 -16.27 -1.38
CA GLY A 46 -20.14 -15.20 -0.70
C GLY A 46 -18.90 -14.76 -1.48
N PRO A 47 -18.41 -13.53 -1.27
CA PRO A 47 -17.15 -13.09 -1.87
C PRO A 47 -15.96 -13.95 -1.39
N ASN A 48 -15.15 -14.44 -2.32
CA ASN A 48 -13.92 -15.17 -1.99
C ASN A 48 -12.82 -14.18 -1.56
N TYR A 49 -12.60 -14.06 -0.25
CA TYR A 49 -11.61 -13.17 0.36
C TYR A 49 -10.16 -13.67 0.19
N ARG A 50 -9.92 -14.97 -0.05
CA ARG A 50 -8.58 -15.56 -0.25
C ARG A 50 -8.23 -15.76 -1.73
N ASN A 51 -8.38 -14.71 -2.54
CA ASN A 51 -8.20 -14.80 -3.98
C ASN A 51 -6.94 -14.09 -4.51
N VAL A 52 -6.04 -13.60 -3.64
CA VAL A 52 -4.85 -12.86 -4.07
C VAL A 52 -3.64 -13.80 -4.15
N GLY A 53 -3.09 -13.96 -5.36
CA GLY A 53 -1.82 -14.66 -5.59
C GLY A 53 -0.60 -13.81 -5.21
N PHE A 54 0.60 -14.40 -5.17
CA PHE A 54 1.80 -13.67 -4.75
C PHE A 54 2.17 -12.49 -5.66
N VAL A 55 1.96 -12.60 -6.98
CA VAL A 55 2.20 -11.50 -7.93
C VAL A 55 1.20 -10.36 -7.69
N GLY A 56 -0.08 -10.69 -7.55
CA GLY A 56 -1.12 -9.71 -7.21
C GLY A 56 -0.83 -9.01 -5.87
N THR A 57 -0.31 -9.76 -4.90
CA THR A 57 0.14 -9.23 -3.60
C THR A 57 1.28 -8.24 -3.78
N ALA A 58 2.32 -8.59 -4.54
CA ALA A 58 3.45 -7.71 -4.79
C ALA A 58 3.03 -6.40 -5.50
N VAL A 59 2.13 -6.50 -6.50
CA VAL A 59 1.57 -5.33 -7.20
C VAL A 59 0.72 -4.47 -6.28
N LEU A 60 -0.11 -5.09 -5.44
CA LEU A 60 -0.97 -4.38 -4.49
C LEU A 60 -0.14 -3.66 -3.41
N MET A 61 0.88 -4.32 -2.87
CA MET A 61 1.83 -3.71 -1.94
C MET A 61 2.59 -2.56 -2.61
N ALA A 62 3.08 -2.78 -3.83
CA ALA A 62 3.78 -1.75 -4.58
C ALA A 62 2.87 -0.55 -4.84
N LYS A 63 1.60 -0.78 -5.19
CA LYS A 63 0.62 0.28 -5.41
C LYS A 63 0.24 1.04 -4.13
N SER A 64 0.24 0.36 -2.99
CA SER A 64 -0.04 0.97 -1.68
C SER A 64 1.07 1.93 -1.26
N GLN A 65 2.30 1.76 -1.77
CA GLN A 65 3.42 2.66 -1.54
C GLN A 65 3.55 3.70 -2.68
N ILE A 66 3.54 3.23 -3.93
CA ILE A 66 3.69 4.03 -5.15
C ILE A 66 2.37 4.76 -5.47
N GLY A 67 2.29 6.00 -5.03
CA GLY A 67 1.22 6.91 -5.40
C GLY A 67 1.48 8.33 -4.91
N LEU A 68 1.34 8.54 -3.60
CA LEU A 68 1.38 9.88 -3.02
C LEU A 68 2.79 10.27 -2.59
N GLY A 69 3.49 9.38 -1.89
CA GLY A 69 4.79 9.72 -1.29
C GLY A 69 5.94 9.81 -2.28
N ILE A 70 5.93 9.04 -3.38
CA ILE A 70 6.98 9.13 -4.41
C ILE A 70 7.12 10.54 -5.01
N LEU A 71 6.03 11.31 -5.00
CA LEU A 71 5.99 12.64 -5.59
C LEU A 71 6.65 13.71 -4.72
N SER A 72 6.90 13.45 -3.44
CA SER A 72 7.57 14.38 -2.53
C SER A 72 9.04 14.00 -2.26
N ILE A 73 9.49 12.82 -2.69
CA ILE A 73 10.89 12.37 -2.47
C ILE A 73 11.92 13.30 -3.12
N PRO A 74 11.75 13.78 -4.37
CA PRO A 74 12.72 14.71 -4.96
C PRO A 74 12.86 16.02 -4.16
N SER A 75 11.77 16.51 -3.57
CA SER A 75 11.79 17.68 -2.69
C SER A 75 12.51 17.40 -1.36
N ALA A 76 12.41 16.17 -0.82
CA ALA A 76 13.20 15.75 0.33
C ALA A 76 14.71 15.72 0.02
N PHE A 77 15.09 15.31 -1.20
CA PHE A 77 16.47 15.34 -1.67
C PHE A 77 17.00 16.77 -1.83
N ASN A 78 16.13 17.73 -2.17
CA ASN A 78 16.50 19.14 -2.14
C ASN A 78 16.83 19.65 -0.74
N ALA A 79 16.03 19.28 0.27
CA ALA A 79 16.29 19.69 1.64
C ALA A 79 17.57 19.03 2.21
N LEU A 80 17.70 17.71 2.05
CA LEU A 80 18.79 16.94 2.66
C LEU A 80 20.09 17.00 1.85
N GLY A 81 20.02 17.09 0.53
CA GLY A 81 21.11 16.81 -0.40
C GLY A 81 21.08 15.37 -0.91
N MET A 82 21.78 15.13 -2.00
CA MET A 82 21.71 13.87 -2.75
C MET A 82 22.20 12.64 -1.97
N VAL A 83 23.37 12.75 -1.32
CA VAL A 83 23.97 11.65 -0.54
C VAL A 83 23.19 11.36 0.74
N PRO A 84 22.97 12.33 1.66
CA PRO A 84 22.21 12.07 2.88
C PRO A 84 20.76 11.70 2.59
N GLY A 85 20.14 12.26 1.54
CA GLY A 85 18.81 11.85 1.08
C GLY A 85 18.75 10.38 0.67
N ALA A 86 19.73 9.92 -0.13
CA ALA A 86 19.83 8.52 -0.54
C ALA A 86 20.08 7.58 0.64
N ILE A 87 20.96 7.95 1.57
CA ILE A 87 21.22 7.16 2.80
C ILE A 87 19.94 7.03 3.64
N CYS A 88 19.25 8.15 3.90
CA CYS A 88 17.99 8.15 4.65
C CYS A 88 16.93 7.28 3.96
N LEU A 89 16.80 7.37 2.63
CA LEU A 89 15.90 6.54 1.83
C LEU A 89 16.19 5.05 1.99
N LEU A 90 17.46 4.64 1.87
CA LEU A 90 17.87 3.25 2.03
C LEU A 90 17.68 2.74 3.46
N LEU A 91 17.97 3.55 4.48
CA LEU A 91 17.74 3.20 5.88
C LEU A 91 16.26 3.00 6.18
N ILE A 92 15.40 3.92 5.74
CA ILE A 92 13.94 3.80 5.91
C ILE A 92 13.41 2.59 5.14
N SER A 93 13.89 2.35 3.93
CA SER A 93 13.55 1.14 3.16
C SER A 93 13.94 -0.14 3.92
N ALA A 94 15.14 -0.20 4.50
CA ALA A 94 15.59 -1.35 5.29
C ALA A 94 14.71 -1.58 6.52
N ILE A 95 14.40 -0.51 7.27
CA ILE A 95 13.53 -0.57 8.46
C ILE A 95 12.13 -1.03 8.09
N THR A 96 11.53 -0.47 7.04
CA THR A 96 10.17 -0.83 6.61
C THR A 96 10.10 -2.24 6.02
N THR A 97 11.16 -2.68 5.33
CA THR A 97 11.29 -4.06 4.84
C THR A 97 11.39 -5.05 6.00
N TRP A 98 12.20 -4.73 7.02
CA TRP A 98 12.29 -5.53 8.24
C TRP A 98 10.94 -5.62 8.96
N SER A 99 10.26 -4.48 9.17
CA SER A 99 8.93 -4.44 9.77
C SER A 99 7.92 -5.28 8.99
N GLY A 100 7.91 -5.17 7.65
CA GLY A 100 7.08 -6.01 6.79
C GLY A 100 7.39 -7.50 6.95
N TYR A 101 8.67 -7.87 7.05
CA TYR A 101 9.07 -9.26 7.24
C TYR A 101 8.55 -9.83 8.56
N VAL A 102 8.63 -9.05 9.65
CA VAL A 102 8.10 -9.42 10.97
C VAL A 102 6.59 -9.62 10.91
N ILE A 103 5.83 -8.77 10.19
CA ILE A 103 4.38 -8.96 9.97
C ILE A 103 4.12 -10.32 9.31
N GLY A 104 4.93 -10.68 8.31
CA GLY A 104 4.82 -11.98 7.64
C GLY A 104 5.01 -13.17 8.58
N ILE A 105 6.04 -13.14 9.43
CA ILE A 105 6.27 -14.19 10.44
C ILE A 105 5.11 -14.24 11.44
N PHE A 106 4.72 -13.08 11.97
CA PHE A 106 3.65 -12.98 12.95
C PHE A 106 2.35 -13.58 12.40
N LYS A 107 1.97 -13.23 11.16
CA LYS A 107 0.76 -13.73 10.50
C LYS A 107 0.82 -15.21 10.13
N LEU A 108 2.01 -15.80 9.99
CA LEU A 108 2.14 -17.24 9.80
C LEU A 108 1.85 -18.02 11.10
N ASN A 109 2.17 -17.42 12.25
CA ASN A 109 1.94 -17.99 13.58
C ASN A 109 0.55 -17.67 14.15
N HIS A 110 -0.01 -16.51 13.80
CA HIS A 110 -1.32 -16.00 14.26
C HIS A 110 -2.18 -15.62 13.05
N ARG A 111 -2.92 -16.60 12.52
CA ARG A 111 -3.71 -16.42 11.29
C ARG A 111 -5.03 -15.69 11.56
N GLU A 112 -5.56 -15.84 12.77
CA GLU A 112 -6.78 -15.27 13.31
C GLU A 112 -6.77 -13.73 13.40
N VAL A 113 -5.59 -13.12 13.43
CA VAL A 113 -5.43 -11.67 13.57
C VAL A 113 -5.65 -10.96 12.24
N TYR A 114 -6.72 -10.17 12.05
CA TYR A 114 -6.93 -9.45 10.78
C TYR A 114 -6.06 -8.19 10.66
N GLY A 115 -6.05 -7.36 11.71
CA GLY A 115 -5.42 -6.04 11.73
C GLY A 115 -4.28 -5.90 12.75
N ILE A 116 -3.62 -4.74 12.73
CA ILE A 116 -2.51 -4.42 13.66
C ILE A 116 -2.99 -4.18 15.09
N ASP A 117 -4.23 -3.72 15.23
CA ASP A 117 -4.94 -3.53 16.48
C ASP A 117 -5.21 -4.85 17.20
N ASP A 118 -5.68 -5.86 16.47
CA ASP A 118 -5.84 -7.22 16.98
C ASP A 118 -4.49 -7.84 17.39
N ALA A 119 -3.43 -7.59 16.61
CA ALA A 119 -2.08 -8.00 16.96
C ALA A 119 -1.62 -7.36 18.28
N GLY A 120 -1.90 -6.06 18.44
CA GLY A 120 -1.65 -5.32 19.68
C GLY A 120 -2.41 -5.88 20.88
N GLY A 121 -3.68 -6.22 20.67
CA GLY A 121 -4.54 -6.84 21.67
C GLY A 121 -4.01 -8.19 22.15
N LEU A 122 -3.52 -9.00 21.22
CA LEU A 122 -2.95 -10.30 21.52
C LEU A 122 -1.63 -10.19 22.32
N MET A 123 -0.80 -9.18 22.02
CA MET A 123 0.52 -9.01 22.65
C MET A 123 0.47 -8.32 24.02
N ALA A 124 -0.37 -7.29 24.18
CA ALA A 124 -0.35 -6.41 25.34
C ALA A 124 -1.73 -6.14 25.95
N GLY A 125 -2.74 -6.92 25.56
CA GLY A 125 -4.08 -6.89 26.13
C GLY A 125 -4.99 -5.79 25.57
N PRO A 126 -6.19 -5.62 26.16
CA PRO A 126 -7.27 -4.79 25.59
C PRO A 126 -6.91 -3.32 25.41
N ILE A 127 -6.09 -2.75 26.30
CA ILE A 127 -5.68 -1.33 26.24
C ILE A 127 -4.83 -1.07 24.98
N ALA A 128 -3.90 -1.98 24.68
CA ALA A 128 -3.06 -1.88 23.49
C ALA A 128 -3.87 -1.99 22.20
N ARG A 129 -4.91 -2.82 22.18
CA ARG A 129 -5.87 -2.92 21.06
C ARG A 129 -6.53 -1.58 20.77
N TRP A 130 -7.12 -0.95 21.78
CA TRP A 130 -7.78 0.35 21.63
C TRP A 130 -6.81 1.45 21.19
N PHE A 131 -5.62 1.50 21.78
CA PHE A 131 -4.61 2.50 21.43
C PHE A 131 -4.12 2.35 19.98
N LEU A 132 -3.73 1.13 19.58
CA LEU A 132 -3.24 0.87 18.22
C LEU A 132 -4.34 1.03 17.19
N GLY A 133 -5.58 0.65 17.52
CA GLY A 133 -6.76 0.94 16.70
C GLY A 133 -6.96 2.42 16.44
N ALA A 134 -6.94 3.24 17.50
CA ALA A 134 -7.10 4.69 17.38
C ALA A 134 -5.98 5.31 16.53
N VAL A 135 -4.73 4.94 16.78
CA VAL A 135 -3.57 5.43 16.01
C VAL A 135 -3.66 5.01 14.54
N PHE A 136 -4.03 3.75 14.27
CA PHE A 136 -4.18 3.23 12.92
C PHE A 136 -5.30 3.95 12.14
N CYS A 137 -6.44 4.19 12.77
CA CYS A 137 -7.55 4.94 12.18
C CYS A 137 -7.14 6.38 11.85
N ILE A 138 -6.53 7.09 12.79
CA ILE A 138 -6.04 8.47 12.58
C ILE A 138 -5.02 8.51 11.45
N TYR A 139 -4.09 7.55 11.45
CA TYR A 139 -3.08 7.43 10.41
C TYR A 139 -3.71 7.30 9.01
N TRP A 140 -4.65 6.37 8.82
CA TRP A 140 -5.29 6.19 7.51
C TRP A 140 -6.20 7.36 7.11
N ILE A 141 -6.80 8.09 8.06
CA ILE A 141 -7.53 9.32 7.76
C ILE A 141 -6.60 10.35 7.11
N PHE A 142 -5.41 10.57 7.69
CA PHE A 142 -4.44 11.51 7.12
C PHE A 142 -3.85 11.03 5.78
N VAL A 143 -3.59 9.73 5.63
CA VAL A 143 -3.15 9.16 4.35
C VAL A 143 -4.24 9.34 3.28
N SER A 144 -5.50 9.09 3.63
CA SER A 144 -6.64 9.29 2.73
C SER A 144 -6.80 10.76 2.34
N ALA A 145 -6.61 11.69 3.29
CA ALA A 145 -6.62 13.12 3.02
C ALA A 145 -5.49 13.51 2.04
N SER A 146 -4.28 12.95 2.21
CA SER A 146 -3.17 13.12 1.27
C SER A 146 -3.54 12.61 -0.14
N GLY A 147 -4.27 11.50 -0.23
CA GLY A 147 -4.81 10.95 -1.48
C GLY A 147 -5.71 11.93 -2.23
N ILE A 148 -6.69 12.47 -1.50
CA ILE A 148 -7.64 13.47 -2.00
C ILE A 148 -6.91 14.73 -2.47
N LEU A 149 -5.92 15.19 -1.70
CA LEU A 149 -5.08 16.34 -2.09
C LEU A 149 -4.30 16.07 -3.37
N GLY A 150 -3.64 14.92 -3.48
CA GLY A 150 -2.89 14.52 -4.67
C GLY A 150 -3.76 14.50 -5.93
N LEU A 151 -4.97 13.93 -5.83
CA LEU A 151 -5.94 13.89 -6.92
C LEU A 151 -6.47 15.29 -7.27
N SER A 152 -6.77 16.12 -6.27
CA SER A 152 -7.18 17.52 -6.47
C SER A 152 -6.11 18.33 -7.21
N ILE A 153 -4.83 18.17 -6.85
CA ILE A 153 -3.71 18.84 -7.53
C ILE A 153 -3.62 18.38 -8.99
N GLY A 154 -3.82 17.09 -9.27
CA GLY A 154 -3.83 16.56 -10.63
C GLY A 154 -4.98 17.11 -11.48
N LEU A 155 -6.19 17.16 -10.93
CA LEU A 155 -7.35 17.73 -11.61
C LEU A 155 -7.18 19.24 -11.87
N ASN A 156 -6.62 19.99 -10.92
CA ASN A 156 -6.26 21.39 -11.11
C ASN A 156 -5.23 21.57 -12.22
N ALA A 157 -4.19 20.72 -12.25
CA ALA A 157 -3.12 20.82 -13.22
C ALA A 157 -3.62 20.59 -14.67
N VAL A 158 -4.50 19.60 -14.87
CA VAL A 158 -5.04 19.28 -16.20
C VAL A 158 -6.06 20.33 -16.65
N SER A 159 -6.92 20.80 -15.74
CA SER A 159 -7.96 21.80 -16.05
C SER A 159 -7.45 23.23 -16.20
N SER A 160 -6.16 23.49 -15.92
CA SER A 160 -5.61 24.85 -15.88
C SER A 160 -6.35 25.77 -14.89
N HIS A 161 -6.66 25.25 -13.71
CA HIS A 161 -7.43 25.94 -12.67
C HIS A 161 -8.87 26.30 -13.10
N GLY A 162 -9.60 25.34 -13.67
CA GLY A 162 -10.97 25.56 -14.15
C GLY A 162 -12.02 25.82 -13.05
N ILE A 163 -11.78 25.34 -11.83
CA ILE A 163 -12.58 25.64 -10.62
C ILE A 163 -11.63 25.82 -9.42
N CYS A 164 -12.16 26.27 -8.29
CA CYS A 164 -11.36 26.40 -7.07
C CYS A 164 -10.84 25.03 -6.57
N THR A 165 -9.65 25.04 -5.96
CA THR A 165 -8.99 23.82 -5.45
C THR A 165 -9.87 23.04 -4.47
N ALA A 166 -10.70 23.74 -3.69
CA ALA A 166 -11.66 23.13 -2.79
C ALA A 166 -12.73 22.30 -3.54
N GLY A 167 -13.21 22.78 -4.69
CA GLY A 167 -14.15 22.03 -5.53
C GLY A 167 -13.54 20.74 -6.09
N PHE A 168 -12.28 20.80 -6.54
CA PHE A 168 -11.57 19.59 -6.98
C PHE A 168 -11.29 18.62 -5.83
N ALA A 169 -11.04 19.12 -4.62
CA ALA A 169 -10.91 18.27 -3.44
C ALA A 169 -12.22 17.56 -3.10
N ALA A 170 -13.36 18.24 -3.23
CA ALA A 170 -14.68 17.62 -3.05
C ALA A 170 -14.94 16.51 -4.09
N ILE A 171 -14.62 16.75 -5.37
CA ILE A 171 -14.73 15.73 -6.42
C ILE A 171 -13.83 14.53 -6.12
N ALA A 172 -12.57 14.78 -5.73
CA ALA A 172 -11.64 13.72 -5.35
C ALA A 172 -12.12 12.91 -4.14
N ALA A 173 -12.73 13.56 -3.15
CA ALA A 173 -13.33 12.90 -1.99
C ALA A 173 -14.51 12.01 -2.37
N ILE A 174 -15.40 12.49 -3.26
CA ILE A 174 -16.54 11.70 -3.76
C ILE A 174 -16.03 10.45 -4.51
N LEU A 175 -15.05 10.60 -5.40
CA LEU A 175 -14.46 9.47 -6.13
C LEU A 175 -13.80 8.45 -5.19
N GLY A 176 -13.03 8.92 -4.20
CA GLY A 176 -12.42 8.07 -3.18
C GLY A 176 -13.46 7.32 -2.35
N PHE A 177 -14.50 8.01 -1.90
CA PHE A 177 -15.61 7.43 -1.12
C PHE A 177 -16.39 6.38 -1.92
N SER A 178 -16.75 6.69 -3.17
CA SER A 178 -17.42 5.73 -4.07
C SER A 178 -16.59 4.48 -4.30
N GLY A 179 -15.27 4.63 -4.49
CA GLY A 179 -14.36 3.49 -4.65
C GLY A 179 -14.20 2.66 -3.37
N SER A 180 -14.26 3.28 -2.19
CA SER A 180 -14.12 2.58 -0.90
C SER A 180 -15.23 1.58 -0.60
N SER A 181 -16.40 1.73 -1.25
CA SER A 181 -17.54 0.81 -1.13
C SER A 181 -17.26 -0.60 -1.66
N ILE A 182 -16.14 -0.81 -2.37
CA ILE A 182 -15.73 -2.13 -2.85
C ILE A 182 -15.25 -2.96 -1.67
N ARG A 183 -15.96 -4.06 -1.33
CA ARG A 183 -15.70 -4.86 -0.13
C ARG A 183 -14.57 -5.89 -0.23
N THR A 184 -13.98 -6.15 -1.39
CA THR A 184 -13.02 -7.26 -1.57
C THR A 184 -11.68 -6.83 -2.15
N LEU A 185 -10.55 -7.24 -1.53
CA LEU A 185 -9.21 -6.93 -2.06
C LEU A 185 -8.94 -7.60 -3.41
N GLY A 186 -9.66 -8.66 -3.78
CA GLY A 186 -9.58 -9.26 -5.12
C GLY A 186 -9.93 -8.25 -6.23
N ARG A 187 -10.98 -7.44 -6.05
CA ARG A 187 -11.35 -6.38 -7.02
C ARG A 187 -10.38 -5.20 -6.96
N ILE A 188 -9.88 -4.88 -5.78
CA ILE A 188 -8.88 -3.82 -5.59
C ILE A 188 -7.54 -4.21 -6.23
N THR A 189 -7.16 -5.48 -6.21
CA THR A 189 -5.94 -5.99 -6.88
C THR A 189 -6.00 -5.74 -8.38
N TRP A 190 -7.16 -5.92 -9.00
CA TRP A 190 -7.35 -5.59 -10.42
C TRP A 190 -7.21 -4.08 -10.69
N LEU A 191 -7.74 -3.23 -9.81
CA LEU A 191 -7.51 -1.78 -9.89
C LEU A 191 -6.03 -1.43 -9.72
N ALA A 192 -5.30 -2.13 -8.83
CA ALA A 192 -3.87 -1.93 -8.64
C ALA A 192 -3.05 -2.24 -9.90
N TRP A 193 -3.45 -3.26 -10.69
CA TRP A 193 -2.84 -3.58 -11.98
C TRP A 193 -2.97 -2.47 -13.02
N ILE A 194 -4.01 -1.63 -12.93
CA ILE A 194 -4.19 -0.47 -13.80
C ILE A 194 -3.49 0.75 -13.20
N GLY A 195 -3.70 0.99 -11.90
CA GLY A 195 -3.25 2.19 -11.23
C GLY A 195 -1.73 2.28 -11.03
N LEU A 196 -1.02 1.14 -10.98
CA LEU A 196 0.44 1.13 -10.84
C LEU A 196 1.14 1.55 -12.14
N PRO A 197 0.88 0.92 -13.31
CA PRO A 197 1.43 1.39 -14.59
C PRO A 197 1.13 2.85 -14.89
N CYS A 198 -0.09 3.33 -14.61
CA CYS A 198 -0.46 4.73 -14.81
C CYS A 198 0.47 5.72 -14.07
N ILE A 199 0.75 5.47 -12.78
CA ILE A 199 1.67 6.32 -12.00
C ILE A 199 3.11 6.16 -12.52
N LEU A 200 3.54 4.94 -12.83
CA LEU A 200 4.90 4.72 -13.32
C LEU A 200 5.14 5.43 -14.65
N VAL A 201 4.22 5.32 -15.61
CA VAL A 201 4.29 6.04 -16.89
C VAL A 201 4.31 7.56 -16.64
N ALA A 202 3.43 8.08 -15.78
CA ALA A 202 3.41 9.50 -15.46
C ALA A 202 4.75 10.01 -14.92
N ILE A 203 5.38 9.26 -14.01
CA ILE A 203 6.65 9.67 -13.43
C ILE A 203 7.81 9.50 -14.41
N MET A 204 7.80 8.45 -15.24
CA MET A 204 8.79 8.28 -16.30
C MET A 204 8.72 9.42 -17.31
N VAL A 205 7.53 9.85 -17.71
CA VAL A 205 7.33 11.01 -18.61
C VAL A 205 7.95 12.27 -18.00
N VAL A 206 7.70 12.56 -16.73
CA VAL A 206 8.27 13.73 -16.04
C VAL A 206 9.79 13.61 -15.94
N THR A 207 10.29 12.44 -15.56
CA THR A 207 11.73 12.18 -15.38
C THR A 207 12.50 12.37 -16.68
N ILE A 208 11.97 11.86 -17.80
CA ILE A 208 12.56 12.06 -19.13
C ILE A 208 12.45 13.52 -19.54
N ALA A 209 11.31 14.16 -19.31
CA ALA A 209 11.12 15.55 -19.69
C ALA A 209 12.07 16.50 -18.95
N VAL A 210 12.24 16.36 -17.64
CA VAL A 210 13.20 17.20 -16.89
C VAL A 210 14.66 16.91 -17.28
N GLY A 211 14.96 15.71 -17.77
CA GLY A 211 16.30 15.35 -18.23
C GLY A 211 16.65 15.87 -19.64
N VAL A 212 15.64 16.15 -20.47
CA VAL A 212 15.82 16.65 -21.85
C VAL A 212 15.53 18.16 -21.96
N GLN A 213 14.73 18.72 -21.06
CA GLN A 213 14.43 20.15 -21.04
C GLN A 213 15.66 20.95 -20.61
N ASP A 214 15.90 22.07 -21.28
CA ASP A 214 17.00 22.99 -20.93
C ASP A 214 16.84 23.60 -19.54
N ARG A 215 15.59 23.72 -19.05
CA ARG A 215 15.25 24.35 -17.77
C ARG A 215 13.98 23.79 -17.15
N PRO A 216 13.95 23.56 -15.82
CA PRO A 216 12.74 23.20 -15.10
C PRO A 216 11.76 24.38 -15.05
N ALA A 217 10.47 24.07 -14.90
CA ALA A 217 9.41 25.07 -15.06
C ALA A 217 9.41 26.19 -14.01
N ALA A 218 9.96 25.92 -12.82
CA ALA A 218 10.03 26.86 -11.72
C ALA A 218 11.32 27.70 -11.73
N ALA A 219 12.30 27.39 -12.58
CA ALA A 219 13.55 28.16 -12.66
C ALA A 219 13.33 29.55 -13.30
N PRO A 220 14.14 30.56 -12.93
CA PRO A 220 14.13 31.88 -13.56
C PRO A 220 14.28 31.79 -15.08
N LYS A 221 13.56 32.64 -15.82
CA LYS A 221 13.56 32.62 -17.30
C LYS A 221 14.68 33.48 -17.91
N ASP A 222 15.80 33.61 -17.22
CA ASP A 222 16.90 34.46 -17.67
C ASP A 222 17.56 33.88 -18.93
N ASP A 223 18.21 34.74 -19.73
CA ASP A 223 18.87 34.38 -21.00
C ASP A 223 20.18 33.57 -20.83
N LEU A 224 20.52 33.20 -19.59
CA LEU A 224 21.73 32.43 -19.26
C LEU A 224 21.46 30.92 -19.35
N PRO A 225 22.48 30.11 -19.73
CA PRO A 225 22.36 28.65 -19.70
C PRO A 225 22.09 28.19 -18.27
N TRP A 226 20.98 27.48 -18.08
CA TRP A 226 20.58 26.96 -16.79
C TRP A 226 21.49 25.79 -16.39
N ASN A 227 22.01 25.82 -15.16
CA ASN A 227 22.70 24.70 -14.56
C ASN A 227 22.05 24.37 -13.22
N SER A 228 21.83 23.08 -12.97
CA SER A 228 21.18 22.63 -11.75
C SER A 228 22.07 22.88 -10.53
N ASP A 229 21.50 23.49 -9.50
CA ASP A 229 22.15 23.79 -8.23
C ASP A 229 22.06 22.63 -7.23
N PHE A 230 22.04 21.39 -7.73
CA PHE A 230 21.96 20.19 -6.90
C PHE A 230 23.12 20.16 -5.89
N LYS A 231 22.80 19.82 -4.64
CA LYS A 231 23.78 19.73 -3.56
C LYS A 231 24.06 18.27 -3.26
N ILE A 232 25.33 17.90 -3.22
CA ILE A 232 25.76 16.56 -2.77
C ILE A 232 25.38 16.36 -1.30
N VAL A 233 25.64 17.39 -0.48
CA VAL A 233 25.24 17.45 0.93
C VAL A 233 24.52 18.79 1.14
N GLY A 234 23.28 18.74 1.61
CA GLY A 234 22.50 19.92 1.97
C GLY A 234 22.87 20.40 3.37
N ASN A 235 22.60 21.69 3.64
CA ASN A 235 22.71 22.28 4.97
C ASN A 235 21.32 22.78 5.41
N PRO A 236 20.32 21.89 5.59
CA PRO A 236 18.99 22.31 5.98
C PRO A 236 18.96 22.79 7.44
N THR A 237 17.97 23.62 7.76
CA THR A 237 17.58 23.80 9.16
C THR A 237 17.04 22.48 9.73
N PHE A 238 17.01 22.35 11.06
CA PHE A 238 16.46 21.14 11.70
C PHE A 238 15.03 20.83 11.24
N ALA A 239 14.19 21.86 11.09
CA ALA A 239 12.81 21.71 10.65
C ALA A 239 12.71 21.21 9.20
N GLU A 240 13.49 21.76 8.28
CA GLU A 240 13.52 21.34 6.86
C GLU A 240 14.07 19.92 6.71
N GLY A 241 15.14 19.59 7.44
CA GLY A 241 15.72 18.25 7.45
C GLY A 241 14.72 17.21 7.95
N MET A 242 14.03 17.50 9.06
CA MET A 242 13.00 16.60 9.60
C MET A 242 11.80 16.46 8.65
N ALA A 243 11.34 17.56 8.03
CA ALA A 243 10.27 17.51 7.04
C ALA A 243 10.65 16.64 5.83
N GLY A 244 11.90 16.73 5.36
CA GLY A 244 12.45 15.87 4.31
C GLY A 244 12.43 14.38 4.70
N ILE A 245 12.90 14.05 5.92
CA ILE A 245 12.86 12.68 6.44
C ILE A 245 11.43 12.17 6.55
N CYS A 246 10.49 12.99 7.06
CA CYS A 246 9.07 12.64 7.14
C CYS A 246 8.45 12.37 5.77
N ASN A 247 8.82 13.12 4.73
CA ASN A 247 8.36 12.86 3.36
C ASN A 247 8.85 11.51 2.83
N ILE A 248 10.11 11.16 3.09
CA ILE A 248 10.66 9.85 2.73
C ILE A 248 9.95 8.73 3.52
N LEU A 249 9.75 8.92 4.83
CA LEU A 249 9.05 7.97 5.68
C LEU A 249 7.63 7.72 5.19
N PHE A 250 6.89 8.80 4.89
CA PHE A 250 5.54 8.75 4.34
C PHE A 250 5.49 7.93 3.04
N ALA A 251 6.51 8.03 2.18
CA ALA A 251 6.57 7.28 0.92
C ALA A 251 6.69 5.76 1.08
N PHE A 252 7.23 5.28 2.20
CA PHE A 252 7.30 3.85 2.56
C PHE A 252 6.23 3.42 3.57
N SER A 253 5.30 4.31 3.93
CA SER A 253 4.37 4.09 5.03
C SER A 253 3.16 3.20 4.67
N GLY A 254 3.30 2.30 3.69
CA GLY A 254 2.27 1.33 3.32
C GLY A 254 2.19 0.10 4.25
N THR A 255 3.20 -0.08 5.11
CA THR A 255 3.39 -1.29 5.94
C THR A 255 2.19 -1.67 6.83
N PRO A 256 1.46 -0.74 7.47
CA PRO A 256 0.31 -1.12 8.31
C PRO A 256 -0.79 -1.83 7.51
N GLY A 257 -0.95 -1.52 6.22
CA GLY A 257 -1.91 -2.20 5.34
C GLY A 257 -1.52 -3.64 5.00
N PHE A 258 -0.28 -4.06 5.28
CA PHE A 258 0.19 -5.40 4.92
C PHE A 258 -0.48 -6.50 5.75
N PHE A 259 -0.96 -6.22 6.97
CA PHE A 259 -1.72 -7.18 7.78
C PHE A 259 -2.97 -7.70 7.04
N ALA A 260 -3.79 -6.77 6.52
CA ALA A 260 -4.97 -7.09 5.72
C ALA A 260 -4.60 -7.82 4.43
N ILE A 261 -3.53 -7.38 3.76
CA ILE A 261 -3.05 -8.03 2.53
C ILE A 261 -2.66 -9.49 2.79
N VAL A 262 -1.94 -9.79 3.87
CA VAL A 262 -1.54 -11.19 4.20
C VAL A 262 -2.76 -12.06 4.47
N SER A 263 -3.76 -11.51 5.18
CA SER A 263 -5.00 -12.22 5.51
C SER A 263 -5.78 -12.67 4.26
N GLU A 264 -5.68 -11.92 3.17
CA GLU A 264 -6.40 -12.18 1.90
C GLU A 264 -5.54 -12.90 0.84
N MET A 265 -4.29 -13.25 1.17
CA MET A 265 -3.45 -14.08 0.32
C MET A 265 -3.96 -15.53 0.27
N ARG A 266 -4.01 -16.10 -0.93
CA ARG A 266 -4.32 -17.54 -1.12
C ARG A 266 -3.29 -18.44 -0.42
N ASN A 267 -2.01 -18.04 -0.42
CA ASN A 267 -0.93 -18.74 0.28
C ASN A 267 -0.01 -17.77 1.03
N PRO A 268 -0.23 -17.55 2.34
CA PRO A 268 0.57 -16.65 3.16
C PRO A 268 2.07 -16.99 3.22
N ARG A 269 2.47 -18.26 2.96
CA ARG A 269 3.90 -18.65 2.94
C ARG A 269 4.69 -17.97 1.83
N GLN A 270 4.02 -17.47 0.80
CA GLN A 270 4.64 -16.73 -0.31
C GLN A 270 4.75 -15.22 -0.04
N TYR A 271 4.24 -14.74 1.10
CA TYR A 271 4.24 -13.33 1.47
C TYR A 271 5.64 -12.71 1.44
N THR A 272 6.64 -13.34 2.08
CA THR A 272 8.00 -12.80 2.13
C THR A 272 8.61 -12.61 0.74
N LYS A 273 8.31 -13.52 -0.20
CA LYS A 273 8.76 -13.39 -1.59
C LYS A 273 8.11 -12.17 -2.26
N ALA A 274 6.81 -11.99 -2.08
CA ALA A 274 6.08 -10.84 -2.61
C ALA A 274 6.58 -9.50 -2.00
N LEU A 275 6.82 -9.49 -0.69
CA LEU A 275 7.36 -8.33 0.03
C LEU A 275 8.74 -7.92 -0.49
N LEU A 276 9.67 -8.87 -0.62
CA LEU A 276 11.04 -8.57 -1.07
C LEU A 276 11.05 -8.05 -2.51
N ILE A 277 10.26 -8.66 -3.41
CA ILE A 277 10.13 -8.19 -4.79
C ILE A 277 9.54 -6.78 -4.83
N CYS A 278 8.48 -6.54 -4.06
CA CYS A 278 7.86 -5.23 -3.95
C CYS A 278 8.87 -4.20 -3.42
N GLN A 279 9.54 -4.46 -2.30
CA GLN A 279 10.43 -3.48 -1.68
C GLN A 279 11.68 -3.20 -2.49
N ALA A 280 12.27 -4.23 -3.12
CA ALA A 280 13.37 -4.00 -4.06
C ALA A 280 12.93 -3.09 -5.22
N GLY A 281 11.76 -3.35 -5.80
CA GLY A 281 11.20 -2.54 -6.89
C GLY A 281 10.90 -1.09 -6.47
N VAL A 282 10.15 -0.90 -5.38
CA VAL A 282 9.78 0.42 -4.84
C VAL A 282 11.03 1.24 -4.50
N THR A 283 11.98 0.65 -3.77
CA THR A 283 13.21 1.34 -3.37
C THR A 283 14.05 1.75 -4.58
N SER A 284 14.20 0.87 -5.57
CA SER A 284 14.97 1.16 -6.79
C SER A 284 14.33 2.31 -7.57
N ILE A 285 13.01 2.26 -7.74
CA ILE A 285 12.24 3.29 -8.45
C ILE A 285 12.35 4.63 -7.71
N TYR A 286 12.15 4.63 -6.39
CA TYR A 286 12.24 5.85 -5.58
C TYR A 286 13.62 6.48 -5.64
N LEU A 287 14.67 5.68 -5.53
CA LEU A 287 16.05 6.16 -5.57
C LEU A 287 16.39 6.76 -6.94
N VAL A 288 16.06 6.05 -8.04
CA VAL A 288 16.32 6.52 -9.40
C VAL A 288 15.59 7.84 -9.67
N ILE A 289 14.29 7.91 -9.38
CA ILE A 289 13.50 9.12 -9.63
C ILE A 289 13.97 10.28 -8.76
N ALA A 290 14.24 10.05 -7.48
CA ALA A 290 14.74 11.08 -6.59
C ALA A 290 16.08 11.65 -7.07
N CYS A 291 17.03 10.78 -7.41
CA CYS A 291 18.34 11.21 -7.92
C CYS A 291 18.22 11.96 -9.24
N VAL A 292 17.50 11.41 -10.23
CA VAL A 292 17.40 12.01 -11.57
C VAL A 292 16.66 13.34 -11.52
N VAL A 293 15.46 13.38 -10.92
CA VAL A 293 14.66 14.62 -10.88
C VAL A 293 15.39 15.69 -10.07
N TYR A 294 16.03 15.34 -8.94
CA TYR A 294 16.77 16.32 -8.17
C TYR A 294 18.05 16.78 -8.89
N TYR A 295 18.77 15.89 -9.57
CA TYR A 295 19.96 16.25 -10.34
C TYR A 295 19.64 17.27 -11.44
N TYR A 296 18.50 17.14 -12.14
CA TYR A 296 18.13 18.07 -13.21
C TYR A 296 17.39 19.32 -12.72
N CYS A 297 16.55 19.22 -11.68
CA CYS A 297 15.75 20.35 -11.20
C CYS A 297 16.42 21.19 -10.09
N GLY A 298 17.36 20.61 -9.32
CA GLY A 298 18.00 21.27 -8.19
C GLY A 298 16.98 21.79 -7.17
N SER A 299 17.16 23.04 -6.73
CA SER A 299 16.26 23.72 -5.79
C SER A 299 14.87 24.01 -6.34
N TYR A 300 14.68 23.90 -7.65
CA TYR A 300 13.44 24.23 -8.36
C TYR A 300 12.54 23.02 -8.60
N VAL A 301 12.80 21.92 -7.88
CA VAL A 301 11.93 20.74 -7.89
C VAL A 301 10.56 21.07 -7.29
N ALA A 302 9.50 20.77 -8.03
CA ALA A 302 8.14 20.96 -7.54
C ALA A 302 7.74 19.83 -6.58
N SER A 303 6.82 20.12 -5.66
CA SER A 303 6.14 19.11 -4.85
C SER A 303 4.63 19.29 -5.03
N PRO A 304 3.90 18.35 -5.65
CA PRO A 304 4.36 17.06 -6.19
C PRO A 304 5.29 17.16 -7.41
N ALA A 305 6.23 16.23 -7.55
CA ALA A 305 7.28 16.23 -8.57
C ALA A 305 6.79 16.31 -10.03
N LEU A 306 5.56 15.87 -10.32
CA LEU A 306 4.96 15.98 -11.66
C LEU A 306 4.85 17.42 -12.15
N GLY A 307 4.82 18.39 -11.22
CA GLY A 307 4.81 19.81 -11.55
C GLY A 307 6.09 20.32 -12.19
N SER A 308 7.21 19.60 -12.01
CA SER A 308 8.56 20.13 -12.32
C SER A 308 8.81 20.35 -13.82
N ALA A 309 8.18 19.55 -14.69
CA ALA A 309 8.34 19.65 -16.14
C ALA A 309 7.53 20.81 -16.79
N GLY A 310 6.53 21.35 -16.07
CA GLY A 310 5.73 22.49 -16.51
C GLY A 310 4.96 22.33 -17.83
N GLY A 311 4.28 23.42 -18.21
CA GLY A 311 3.61 23.56 -19.50
C GLY A 311 2.70 22.39 -19.89
N LEU A 312 2.88 21.90 -21.12
CA LEU A 312 2.11 20.80 -21.69
C LEU A 312 2.49 19.45 -21.06
N VAL A 313 3.76 19.24 -20.74
CA VAL A 313 4.24 17.98 -20.12
C VAL A 313 3.61 17.76 -18.76
N LYS A 314 3.48 18.81 -17.94
CA LYS A 314 2.75 18.75 -16.66
C LYS A 314 1.34 18.20 -16.86
N LYS A 315 0.60 18.71 -17.85
CA LYS A 315 -0.77 18.25 -18.15
C LYS A 315 -0.81 16.79 -18.58
N ILE A 316 0.08 16.38 -19.49
CA ILE A 316 0.18 14.97 -19.94
C ILE A 316 0.48 14.05 -18.75
N SER A 317 1.47 14.42 -17.94
CA SER A 317 1.92 13.62 -16.80
C SER A 317 0.82 13.45 -15.77
N TYR A 318 0.14 14.54 -15.38
CA TYR A 318 -1.01 14.45 -14.50
C TYR A 318 -2.20 13.70 -15.13
N GLY A 319 -2.39 13.78 -16.45
CA GLY A 319 -3.38 13.00 -17.18
C GLY A 319 -3.17 11.49 -16.99
N PHE A 320 -1.94 11.00 -17.15
CA PHE A 320 -1.60 9.60 -16.86
C PHE A 320 -1.66 9.29 -15.35
N ALA A 321 -1.34 10.25 -14.49
CA ALA A 321 -1.34 10.03 -13.04
C ALA A 321 -2.74 9.92 -12.44
N ILE A 322 -3.74 10.63 -12.96
CA ILE A 322 -5.09 10.72 -12.38
C ILE A 322 -5.73 9.34 -12.14
N PRO A 323 -5.80 8.41 -13.12
CA PRO A 323 -6.32 7.06 -12.87
C PRO A 323 -5.58 6.36 -11.73
N GLY A 324 -4.25 6.50 -11.71
CA GLY A 324 -3.41 5.96 -10.65
C GLY A 324 -3.66 6.58 -9.27
N LEU A 325 -3.89 7.89 -9.20
CA LEU A 325 -4.19 8.62 -7.97
C LEU A 325 -5.59 8.29 -7.45
N ILE A 326 -6.57 8.07 -8.34
CA ILE A 326 -7.90 7.56 -7.97
C ILE A 326 -7.75 6.19 -7.33
N VAL A 327 -7.02 5.25 -7.97
CA VAL A 327 -6.81 3.91 -7.41
C VAL A 327 -6.09 3.96 -6.07
N THR A 328 -5.04 4.79 -5.93
CA THR A 328 -4.37 4.95 -4.63
C THR A 328 -5.34 5.48 -3.58
N SER A 329 -6.11 6.52 -3.89
CA SER A 329 -7.12 7.08 -2.98
C SER A 329 -8.13 6.00 -2.57
N THR A 330 -8.63 5.21 -3.51
CA THR A 330 -9.53 4.08 -3.23
C THR A 330 -8.91 3.05 -2.28
N ILE A 331 -7.65 2.65 -2.51
CA ILE A 331 -6.97 1.66 -1.65
C ILE A 331 -6.83 2.18 -0.22
N VAL A 332 -6.38 3.42 -0.04
CA VAL A 332 -6.13 3.98 1.29
C VAL A 332 -7.43 4.26 2.04
N THR A 333 -8.50 4.68 1.35
CA THR A 333 -9.83 4.87 1.94
C THR A 333 -10.51 3.54 2.25
N HIS A 334 -10.26 2.49 1.47
CA HIS A 334 -10.77 1.16 1.79
C HIS A 334 -10.12 0.58 3.05
N GLN A 335 -8.82 0.81 3.26
CA GLN A 335 -8.12 0.33 4.45
C GLN A 335 -8.62 0.98 5.75
N SER A 336 -9.07 2.25 5.71
CA SER A 336 -9.67 2.90 6.87
C SER A 336 -11.06 2.35 7.23
N THR A 337 -11.88 1.97 6.23
CA THR A 337 -13.23 1.45 6.48
C THR A 337 -13.22 0.01 6.98
N SER A 338 -12.34 -0.85 6.46
CA SER A 338 -12.20 -2.23 6.93
C SER A 338 -11.80 -2.32 8.41
N SER A 339 -10.99 -1.37 8.89
CA SER A 339 -10.68 -1.26 10.32
C SER A 339 -11.88 -0.85 11.16
N SER A 340 -12.65 0.14 10.70
CA SER A 340 -13.80 0.69 11.45
C SER A 340 -14.93 -0.33 11.61
N ALA A 341 -15.13 -1.21 10.62
CA ALA A 341 -16.12 -2.27 10.69
C ALA A 341 -15.83 -3.30 11.81
N SER A 342 -14.55 -3.54 12.13
CA SER A 342 -14.14 -4.46 13.20
C SER A 342 -14.49 -3.94 14.61
N TYR A 343 -14.69 -2.62 14.77
CA TYR A 343 -15.13 -2.01 16.04
C TYR A 343 -16.65 -1.87 16.17
N ALA A 344 -17.40 -2.02 15.07
CA ALA A 344 -18.85 -1.87 15.05
C ALA A 344 -19.60 -3.17 15.38
N VAL A 345 -18.90 -4.31 15.45
CA VAL A 345 -19.45 -5.57 15.95
C VAL A 345 -19.13 -5.64 17.45
N PRO A 346 -20.10 -5.47 18.36
CA PRO A 346 -19.85 -5.78 19.76
C PRO A 346 -19.45 -7.25 19.82
N ALA A 347 -18.33 -7.55 20.49
CA ALA A 347 -18.01 -8.91 20.87
C ALA A 347 -19.17 -9.41 21.75
N ILE A 348 -20.03 -10.23 21.14
CA ILE A 348 -21.01 -11.08 21.83
C ILE A 348 -20.36 -12.45 21.94
#